data_AF-A0A8J8CT58-F1
#
_entry.id   AF-A0A8J8CT58-F1
#
_cell.length_a   1.000
_cell.length_b   1.000
_cell.length_c   1.000
_cell.angle_alpha   90.00
_cell.angle_beta   90.00
_cell.angle_gamma   90.00
#
_symmetry.space_group_name_H-M   'P 1'
#
loop_
_entity.id
_entity.type
_entity.pdbx_description
1 polymer ?
#
loop_
_entity_poly.entity_id
_entity_poly.type
_entity_poly.pdbx_seq_one_letter_code
_entity_poly.pdbx_strand_id
1 'polypeptide(L)'
;MSDPSAFSGQSLATQVVFTIVTFGLYPIWWSYKTAKMLDRGTNQNLSPILAFIPFGNIILYWQIAEASEPLTDQDAMPTFLLFLFFGIISWYWVQSGINAAVES
;
A
#
# COMPACT_ATOMS: atom_id res chain seq x y z
N MET A 1 -28.51 -0.60 -11.29
CA MET A 1 -27.60 -1.68 -11.72
C MET A 1 -27.62 -1.67 -13.25
N SER A 2 -26.46 -1.56 -13.89
CA SER A 2 -26.32 -1.27 -15.33
C SER A 2 -25.96 -2.50 -16.17
N ASP A 3 -25.18 -3.44 -15.61
CA ASP A 3 -24.79 -4.68 -16.28
C ASP A 3 -24.70 -5.84 -15.28
N PRO A 4 -25.78 -6.65 -15.13
CA PRO A 4 -25.76 -7.81 -14.24
C PRO A 4 -24.74 -8.89 -14.63
N SER A 5 -24.35 -8.97 -15.91
CA SER A 5 -23.38 -9.96 -16.38
C SER A 5 -21.94 -9.67 -15.92
N ALA A 6 -21.71 -8.45 -15.40
CA ALA A 6 -20.42 -8.06 -14.84
C ALA A 6 -20.09 -8.77 -13.52
N PHE A 7 -21.10 -9.34 -12.82
CA PHE A 7 -20.91 -9.98 -11.53
C PHE A 7 -20.62 -11.47 -11.67
N SER A 8 -19.61 -11.94 -10.94
CA SER A 8 -19.29 -13.36 -10.81
C SER A 8 -19.28 -13.77 -9.34
N GLY A 9 -19.97 -14.87 -9.03
CA GLY A 9 -19.98 -15.43 -7.67
C GLY A 9 -18.59 -15.91 -7.27
N GLN A 10 -18.21 -15.69 -6.02
CA GLN A 10 -16.96 -16.18 -5.45
C GLN A 10 -17.21 -16.76 -4.05
N SER A 11 -16.50 -17.84 -3.71
CA SER A 11 -16.58 -18.47 -2.39
C SER A 11 -15.85 -17.63 -1.34
N LEU A 12 -16.55 -17.30 -0.25
CA LEU A 12 -15.95 -16.64 0.92
C LEU A 12 -14.84 -17.49 1.54
N ALA A 13 -15.04 -18.81 1.62
CA ALA A 13 -14.03 -19.73 2.15
C ALA A 13 -12.74 -19.69 1.29
N THR A 14 -12.88 -19.64 -0.03
CA THR A 14 -11.74 -19.52 -0.95
C THR A 14 -11.03 -18.19 -0.78
N GLN A 15 -11.76 -17.09 -0.56
CA GLN A 15 -11.15 -15.78 -0.29
C GLN A 15 -10.33 -15.78 1.01
N VAL A 16 -10.86 -16.39 2.08
CA VAL A 16 -10.15 -16.53 3.36
C VAL A 16 -8.89 -17.38 3.19
N VAL A 17 -9.00 -18.56 2.56
CA VAL A 17 -7.86 -19.45 2.32
C VAL A 17 -6.77 -18.75 1.52
N PHE A 18 -7.11 -18.06 0.42
CA PHE A 18 -6.12 -17.34 -0.35
C PHE A 18 -5.54 -16.14 0.40
N THR A 19 -6.33 -15.46 1.24
CA THR A 19 -5.80 -14.40 2.11
C THR A 19 -4.70 -14.93 3.02
N ILE A 20 -4.90 -16.09 3.64
CA ILE A 20 -3.89 -16.71 4.51
C ILE A 20 -2.68 -17.20 3.70
N VAL A 21 -2.90 -17.97 2.63
CA VAL A 21 -1.82 -18.59 1.83
C VAL A 21 -0.93 -17.54 1.14
N THR A 22 -1.48 -16.39 0.79
CA THR A 22 -0.74 -15.28 0.18
C THR A 22 -0.23 -14.26 1.20
N PHE A 23 -0.30 -14.57 2.51
CA PHE A 23 0.12 -13.67 3.59
C PHE A 23 -0.50 -12.27 3.49
N GLY A 24 -1.78 -12.19 3.13
CA GLY A 24 -2.52 -10.93 3.01
C GLY A 24 -2.38 -10.21 1.67
N LEU A 25 -1.70 -10.77 0.67
CA LEU A 25 -1.62 -10.16 -0.67
C LEU A 25 -2.90 -10.37 -1.51
N TYR A 26 -3.64 -11.47 -1.31
CA TYR A 26 -4.87 -11.76 -2.05
C TYR A 26 -5.94 -10.66 -1.93
N PRO A 27 -6.22 -10.05 -0.76
CA PRO A 27 -7.12 -8.90 -0.63
C PRO A 27 -6.86 -7.76 -1.63
N ILE A 28 -5.60 -7.54 -2.04
CA ILE A 28 -5.25 -6.50 -3.02
C ILE A 28 -5.79 -6.88 -4.41
N TRP A 29 -5.50 -8.11 -4.85
CA TRP A 29 -6.03 -8.64 -6.11
C TRP A 29 -7.56 -8.69 -6.10
N TRP A 30 -8.15 -9.12 -4.99
CA TRP A 30 -9.59 -9.14 -4.81
C TRP A 30 -10.18 -7.73 -4.92
N SER A 31 -9.56 -6.73 -4.30
CA SER A 31 -10.00 -5.33 -4.38
C SER A 31 -9.98 -4.79 -5.81
N TYR A 32 -8.91 -5.07 -6.56
CA TYR A 32 -8.84 -4.73 -7.99
C TYR A 32 -9.99 -5.37 -8.78
N LYS A 33 -10.22 -6.68 -8.59
CA LYS A 33 -11.27 -7.42 -9.32
C LYS A 33 -12.66 -6.94 -8.94
N THR A 34 -12.91 -6.71 -7.65
CA THR A 34 -14.19 -6.21 -7.12
C THR A 34 -14.49 -4.81 -7.62
N ALA A 35 -13.50 -3.90 -7.60
CA ALA A 35 -13.65 -2.57 -8.18
C ALA A 35 -14.01 -2.64 -9.67
N LYS A 36 -13.37 -3.51 -10.46
CA LYS A 36 -13.69 -3.70 -11.89
C LYS A 36 -15.11 -4.23 -12.12
N MET A 37 -15.58 -5.17 -11.29
CA MET A 37 -16.95 -5.71 -11.38
C MET A 37 -17.99 -4.64 -11.01
N LEU A 38 -17.75 -3.87 -9.95
CA LEU A 38 -18.65 -2.80 -9.51
C LEU A 38 -18.68 -1.64 -10.51
N ASP A 39 -17.53 -1.22 -11.02
CA ASP A 39 -17.38 -0.17 -12.03
C ASP A 39 -18.31 -0.42 -13.23
N ARG A 40 -18.16 -1.61 -13.83
CA ARG A 40 -18.98 -2.05 -14.96
C ARG A 40 -20.45 -2.32 -14.57
N GLY A 41 -20.67 -3.09 -13.51
CA GLY A 41 -22.00 -3.57 -13.13
C GLY A 41 -22.93 -2.49 -12.54
N THR A 42 -22.35 -1.39 -12.06
CA THR A 42 -23.09 -0.26 -11.48
C THR A 42 -22.87 1.07 -12.22
N ASN A 43 -22.11 1.06 -13.33
CA ASN A 43 -21.80 2.23 -14.16
C ASN A 43 -21.23 3.39 -13.33
N GLN A 44 -20.25 3.06 -12.49
CA GLN A 44 -19.48 4.03 -11.72
C GLN A 44 -18.18 4.35 -12.47
N ASN A 45 -17.36 5.22 -11.89
CA ASN A 45 -16.02 5.53 -12.39
C ASN A 45 -15.01 5.26 -11.28
N LEU A 46 -14.80 3.98 -10.99
CA LEU A 46 -13.82 3.51 -10.03
C LEU A 46 -12.44 3.43 -10.70
N SER A 47 -11.39 3.50 -9.88
CA SER A 47 -10.00 3.36 -10.33
C SER A 47 -9.39 2.08 -9.75
N PRO A 48 -9.69 0.88 -10.28
CA PRO A 48 -9.16 -0.39 -9.77
C PRO A 48 -7.63 -0.42 -9.60
N ILE A 49 -6.91 0.32 -10.46
CA ILE A 49 -5.45 0.42 -10.42
C ILE A 49 -4.91 0.97 -9.09
N LEU A 50 -5.71 1.74 -8.34
CA LEU A 50 -5.29 2.28 -7.03
C LEU A 50 -5.06 1.18 -5.99
N ALA A 51 -5.58 -0.04 -6.20
CA ALA A 51 -5.29 -1.18 -5.32
C ALA A 51 -3.78 -1.48 -5.22
N PHE A 52 -2.97 -1.05 -6.19
CA PHE A 52 -1.53 -1.27 -6.21
C PHE A 52 -0.71 -0.13 -5.56
N ILE A 53 -1.34 0.95 -5.10
CA ILE A 53 -0.67 2.05 -4.38
C ILE A 53 0.22 1.56 -3.22
N PRO A 54 -0.21 0.59 -2.38
CA PRO A 54 0.64 0.10 -1.29
C PRO A 54 2.00 -0.43 -1.76
N PHE A 55 2.11 -1.04 -2.94
CA PHE A 55 3.40 -1.49 -3.48
C PHE A 55 4.29 -0.32 -3.91
N GLY A 56 3.69 0.69 -4.55
CA GLY A 56 4.39 1.94 -4.86
C GLY A 56 4.93 2.61 -3.59
N ASN A 57 4.12 2.62 -2.52
CA ASN A 57 4.53 3.14 -1.21
C ASN A 57 5.68 2.34 -0.60
N ILE A 58 5.70 1.01 -0.70
CA ILE A 58 6.82 0.18 -0.22
C ILE A 58 8.12 0.58 -0.92
N ILE A 59 8.10 0.72 -2.25
CA ILE A 59 9.29 1.13 -3.02
C ILE A 59 9.72 2.54 -2.60
N LEU A 60 8.76 3.47 -2.50
CA LEU A 60 9.03 4.84 -2.07
C LEU A 60 9.63 4.90 -0.66
N TYR A 61 9.11 4.12 0.28
CA TYR A 61 9.62 4.10 1.65
C TYR A 61 11.04 3.55 1.73
N TRP A 62 11.39 2.58 0.90
CA TRP A 62 12.77 2.12 0.78
C TRP A 62 13.69 3.25 0.30
N GLN A 63 13.28 3.95 -0.76
CA GLN A 63 14.04 5.08 -1.32
C GLN A 63 14.21 6.23 -0.31
N ILE A 64 13.15 6.57 0.44
CA ILE A 64 13.21 7.58 1.49
C ILE A 64 14.18 7.14 2.60
N ALA A 65 14.10 5.88 3.03
CA ALA A 65 14.96 5.35 4.07
C ALA A 65 16.44 5.42 3.69
N GLU A 66 16.81 4.96 2.49
CA GLU A 66 18.18 5.08 1.95
C GLU A 66 18.64 6.54 1.86
N ALA A 67 17.79 7.44 1.36
CA ALA A 67 18.15 8.85 1.22
C ALA A 67 18.28 9.58 2.57
N SER A 68 17.68 9.04 3.64
CA SER A 68 17.64 9.64 4.97
C SER A 68 18.78 9.22 5.89
N GLU A 69 19.60 8.23 5.53
CA GLU A 69 20.73 7.76 6.34
C GLU A 69 21.66 8.89 6.81
N PRO A 70 22.13 9.82 5.95
CA PRO A 70 23.03 10.90 6.39
C PRO A 70 22.35 11.94 7.29
N LEU A 71 21.02 11.89 7.43
CA LEU A 71 20.24 12.88 8.19
C LEU A 71 19.73 12.33 9.52
N THR A 72 19.57 11.02 9.65
CA THR A 72 18.84 10.41 10.78
C THR A 72 19.73 9.66 11.77
N ASP A 73 21.04 9.56 11.50
CA ASP A 73 21.99 8.70 12.24
C ASP A 73 21.51 7.23 12.33
N GLN A 74 20.66 6.79 11.39
CA GLN A 74 20.16 5.43 11.28
C GLN A 74 20.45 4.84 9.92
N ASP A 75 20.67 3.53 9.89
CA ASP A 75 20.67 2.77 8.63
C ASP A 75 19.26 2.73 8.02
N ALA A 76 19.18 2.51 6.71
CA ALA A 76 17.91 2.50 5.98
C ALA A 76 16.94 1.42 6.47
N MET A 77 17.44 0.24 6.86
CA MET A 77 16.58 -0.90 7.21
C MET A 77 15.67 -0.61 8.43
N PRO A 78 16.17 -0.13 9.59
CA PRO A 78 15.33 0.33 10.69
C PRO A 78 14.27 1.36 10.27
N THR A 79 14.68 2.40 9.53
CA THR A 79 13.79 3.49 9.08
C THR A 79 12.71 2.99 8.12
N PHE A 80 13.07 2.06 7.22
CA PHE A 80 12.15 1.41 6.30
C PHE A 80 11.11 0.54 7.01
N LEU A 81 11.54 -0.29 7.97
CA LEU A 81 10.60 -1.11 8.76
C LEU A 81 9.67 -0.23 9.60
N LEU A 82 10.16 0.89 10.13
CA LEU A 82 9.32 1.88 10.79
C LEU A 82 8.33 2.52 9.81
N PHE A 83 8.68 2.80 8.57
CA PHE A 83 7.71 3.26 7.57
C PHE A 83 6.58 2.25 7.32
N LEU A 84 6.89 0.94 7.28
CA LEU A 84 5.90 -0.11 7.03
C LEU A 84 4.91 -0.32 8.18
N PHE A 85 5.37 -0.26 9.43
CA PHE A 85 4.54 -0.62 10.58
C PHE A 85 4.17 0.56 11.49
N PHE A 86 4.96 1.64 11.47
CA PHE A 86 4.85 2.79 12.36
C PHE A 86 5.18 4.11 11.64
N GLY A 87 4.55 4.36 10.48
CA GLY A 87 4.93 5.44 9.56
C GLY A 87 5.07 6.83 10.17
N ILE A 88 4.31 7.16 11.22
CA ILE A 88 4.42 8.44 11.95
C ILE A 88 5.80 8.60 12.62
N ILE A 89 6.36 7.54 13.19
CA ILE A 89 7.67 7.58 13.85
C ILE A 89 8.76 7.84 12.81
N SER A 90 8.72 7.11 11.70
CA SER A 90 9.70 7.29 10.62
C SER A 90 9.59 8.68 10.00
N TRP A 91 8.37 9.16 9.76
CA TRP A 91 8.14 10.52 9.26
C TRP A 91 8.72 11.59 10.19
N TYR A 92 8.44 11.51 11.50
CA TYR A 92 9.01 12.42 12.48
C TYR A 92 10.54 12.42 12.43
N TRP A 93 11.15 11.23 12.41
CA TRP A 93 12.61 11.10 12.42
C TRP A 93 13.25 11.71 11.18
N VAL A 94 12.78 11.33 9.99
CA VAL A 94 13.28 11.87 8.72
C VAL A 94 13.09 13.39 8.69
N GLN A 95 11.95 13.90 9.13
CA GLN A 95 11.69 15.34 9.16
C GLN A 95 12.61 16.08 10.14
N SER A 96 12.85 15.53 11.33
CA SER A 96 13.79 16.10 12.30
C SER A 96 15.21 16.18 11.74
N GLY A 97 15.67 15.14 11.04
CA GLY A 97 16.97 15.15 10.37
C GLY A 97 17.09 16.20 9.27
N ILE A 98 16.06 16.31 8.41
CA ILE A 98 15.98 17.37 7.39
C ILE A 98 16.04 18.77 8.03
N ASN A 99 15.27 18.99 9.10
CA ASN A 99 15.25 20.29 9.77
C ASN A 99 16.62 20.66 10.36
N ALA A 100 17.29 19.71 11.01
CA ALA A 100 18.63 19.92 11.57
C ALA A 100 19.66 20.30 10.49
N ALA A 101 19.59 19.67 9.32
CA ALA A 101 20.49 19.99 8.20
C ALA A 101 20.23 21.37 7.55
N VAL A 102 19.01 21.91 7.70
CA VAL A 102 18.68 23.27 7.25
C VAL A 102 19.18 24.33 8.24
N GLU A 103 19.26 23.99 9.52
CA GLU A 103 19.65 24.90 10.60
C GLU A 103 21.18 24.97 10.86
N SER A 104 21.97 24.12 10.21
CA SER A 104 23.44 24.04 10.32
C SER A 104 24.18 24.98 9.37
#